data_AF-A0A3P6BHP8-F1
#
_entry.id   AF-A0A3P6BHP8-F1
#
_cell.length_a   1.000
_cell.length_b   1.000
_cell.length_c   1.000
_cell.angle_alpha   90.00
_cell.angle_beta   90.00
_cell.angle_gamma   90.00
#
_symmetry.space_group_name_H-M   'P 1'
#
loop_
_entity.id
_entity.type
_entity.pdbx_description
1 polymer ?
#
loop_
_entity_poly.entity_id
_entity_poly.type
_entity_poly.pdbx_seq_one_letter_code
_entity_poly.pdbx_strand_id
1 'polypeptide(L)'
;VKDGNTARFWTDLWHPLGKLIEFVGEIGTQRLGLRRDVRIREVLHDGEWRFRRCRDPLVRSMIVEIEAFNLTLTDGRDEVLWKRGADDFGSKFVSSATWNQIRQPKDRVAWSKLIWFSQRGSLLCIHYLACHSG
;
A
#
# COMPACT_ATOMS: atom_id res chain seq x y z
N VAL A 1 8.85 -9.42 -6.16
CA VAL A 1 8.04 -9.08 -7.35
C VAL A 1 8.87 -9.46 -8.55
N LYS A 2 8.29 -10.01 -9.63
CA LYS A 2 9.08 -10.38 -10.80
C LYS A 2 9.20 -9.17 -11.73
N ASP A 3 8.57 -9.19 -12.89
CA ASP A 3 8.56 -8.08 -13.84
C ASP A 3 7.75 -6.86 -13.39
N GLY A 4 6.95 -6.96 -12.32
CA GLY A 4 6.18 -5.84 -11.77
C GLY A 4 5.08 -5.33 -12.70
N ASN A 5 4.73 -6.09 -13.75
CA ASN A 5 3.74 -5.73 -14.75
C ASN A 5 2.31 -5.99 -14.30
N THR A 6 2.09 -6.78 -13.24
CA THR A 6 0.74 -7.04 -12.72
C THR A 6 0.58 -6.58 -11.27
N ALA A 7 1.68 -6.46 -10.53
CA ALA A 7 1.68 -5.95 -9.17
C ALA A 7 1.31 -4.46 -9.12
N ARG A 8 0.19 -4.14 -8.48
CA ARG A 8 -0.30 -2.77 -8.27
C ARG A 8 0.36 -2.14 -7.04
N PHE A 9 0.89 -0.93 -7.21
CA PHE A 9 1.59 -0.20 -6.16
C PHE A 9 0.71 0.04 -4.92
N TRP A 10 -0.56 0.38 -5.11
CA TRP A 10 -1.42 0.81 -4.01
C TRP A 10 -2.17 -0.33 -3.30
N THR A 11 -2.59 -1.34 -4.05
CA THR A 11 -3.61 -2.31 -3.61
C THR A 11 -3.10 -3.70 -3.36
N ASP A 12 -1.90 -4.04 -3.87
CA ASP A 12 -1.36 -5.39 -3.74
C ASP A 12 -0.41 -5.48 -2.56
N LEU A 13 -0.24 -6.69 -2.04
CA LEU A 13 0.55 -6.97 -0.83
C LEU A 13 2.02 -7.22 -1.19
N TRP A 14 2.70 -6.23 -1.75
CA TRP A 14 4.12 -6.32 -2.10
C TRP A 14 5.05 -5.73 -1.04
N HIS A 15 4.51 -5.00 -0.06
CA HIS A 15 5.25 -4.31 0.99
C HIS A 15 4.80 -4.77 2.40
N PRO A 16 5.69 -4.82 3.41
CA PRO A 16 5.33 -5.18 4.80
C PRO A 16 4.29 -4.25 5.45
N LEU A 17 4.16 -3.01 4.98
CA LEU A 17 3.07 -2.10 5.40
C LEU A 17 1.67 -2.58 4.98
N GLY A 18 1.59 -3.63 4.15
CA GLY A 18 0.36 -4.12 3.55
C GLY A 18 -0.01 -3.28 2.33
N LYS A 19 -1.31 -3.04 2.14
CA LYS A 19 -1.80 -2.21 1.04
C LYS A 19 -1.54 -0.74 1.38
N LEU A 20 -0.69 -0.08 0.60
CA LEU A 20 -0.32 1.30 0.84
C LEU A 20 -1.54 2.25 0.84
N ILE A 21 -2.57 1.95 0.06
CA ILE A 21 -3.82 2.74 0.06
C ILE A 21 -4.58 2.67 1.39
N GLU A 22 -4.44 1.60 2.17
CA GLU A 22 -5.02 1.51 3.52
C GLU A 22 -4.23 2.36 4.52
N PHE A 23 -2.98 2.71 4.21
CA PHE A 23 -2.11 3.52 5.07
C PHE A 23 -2.30 5.02 4.84
N VAL A 24 -2.26 5.50 3.59
CA VAL A 24 -2.38 6.94 3.25
C VAL A 24 -3.77 7.35 2.75
N GLY A 25 -4.68 6.40 2.53
CA GLY A 25 -5.98 6.67 1.94
C GLY A 25 -5.92 7.14 0.48
N GLU A 26 -7.08 7.50 -0.08
CA GLU A 26 -7.16 7.96 -1.47
C GLU A 26 -6.35 9.23 -1.72
N ILE A 27 -6.23 10.09 -0.71
CA ILE A 27 -5.46 11.34 -0.82
C ILE A 27 -3.99 11.06 -1.15
N GLY A 28 -3.44 9.93 -0.71
CA GLY A 28 -2.09 9.50 -1.05
C GLY A 28 -1.84 9.38 -2.55
N THR A 29 -2.83 8.89 -3.31
CA THR A 29 -2.73 8.78 -4.78
C THR A 29 -2.51 10.16 -5.41
N GLN A 30 -3.29 11.16 -4.98
CA GLN A 30 -3.20 12.54 -5.45
C GLN A 30 -1.90 13.21 -4.99
N ARG A 31 -1.48 12.96 -3.75
CA ARG A 31 -0.26 13.52 -3.17
C ARG A 31 1.00 13.04 -3.87
N LEU A 32 1.06 11.76 -4.23
CA LEU A 32 2.16 11.18 -5.01
C LEU A 32 2.01 11.37 -6.52
N GLY A 33 0.85 11.84 -7.00
CA GLY A 33 0.58 12.01 -8.42
C GLY A 33 0.51 10.68 -9.17
N LEU A 34 0.15 9.61 -8.48
CA LEU A 34 0.07 8.26 -9.03
C LEU A 34 -1.38 7.85 -9.21
N ARG A 35 -1.67 7.21 -10.33
CA ARG A 35 -2.98 6.58 -10.54
C ARG A 35 -3.18 5.45 -9.53
N ARG A 36 -4.43 5.20 -9.17
CA ARG A 36 -4.80 4.10 -8.26
C ARG A 36 -4.40 2.72 -8.79
N ASP A 37 -4.42 2.55 -10.11
CA ASP A 37 -4.12 1.29 -10.80
C ASP A 37 -2.66 1.19 -11.28
N VAL A 38 -1.79 2.11 -10.87
CA VAL A 38 -0.37 2.11 -11.29
C VAL A 38 0.34 0.83 -10.84
N ARG A 39 1.14 0.26 -11.74
CA ARG A 39 1.91 -0.96 -11.50
C ARG A 39 3.31 -0.64 -11.01
N ILE A 40 3.93 -1.55 -10.26
CA ILE A 40 5.28 -1.37 -9.71
C ILE A 40 6.29 -1.01 -10.81
N ARG A 41 6.26 -1.68 -11.96
CA ARG A 41 7.18 -1.38 -13.08
C ARG A 41 7.03 0.02 -13.69
N GLU A 42 5.90 0.69 -13.46
CA GLU A 42 5.69 2.07 -13.92
C GLU A 42 6.27 3.10 -12.95
N VAL A 43 6.47 2.70 -11.69
CA VAL A 43 6.96 3.58 -10.62
C VAL A 43 8.38 3.24 -10.17
N LEU A 44 8.87 2.03 -10.41
CA LEU A 44 10.21 1.57 -10.06
C LEU A 44 11.02 1.38 -11.35
N HIS A 45 12.05 2.21 -11.55
CA HIS A 45 12.91 2.17 -12.73
C HIS A 45 14.37 2.14 -12.30
N ASP A 46 15.14 1.17 -12.78
CA ASP A 46 16.55 0.96 -12.41
C ASP A 46 16.80 0.93 -10.89
N GLY A 47 15.84 0.41 -10.11
CA GLY A 47 15.91 0.38 -8.65
C GLY A 47 15.54 1.69 -7.96
N GLU A 48 15.15 2.72 -8.71
CA GLU A 48 14.72 4.01 -8.17
C GLU A 48 13.20 4.20 -8.25
N TRP A 49 12.61 4.68 -7.16
CA TRP A 49 11.19 5.00 -7.09
C TRP A 49 10.90 6.39 -7.67
N ARG A 50 9.93 6.47 -8.60
CA ARG A 50 9.54 7.67 -9.35
C ARG A 50 8.11 8.09 -9.04
N PHE A 51 7.96 8.99 -8.07
CA PHE A 51 6.68 9.65 -7.76
C PHE A 51 6.91 11.07 -7.24
N ARG A 52 5.83 11.85 -7.14
CA ARG A 52 5.91 13.24 -6.66
C ARG A 52 6.35 13.26 -5.19
N ARG A 53 7.35 14.09 -4.87
CA ARG A 53 7.72 14.35 -3.47
C ARG A 53 6.55 15.02 -2.75
N CYS A 54 6.25 14.50 -1.55
CA CYS A 54 5.23 15.05 -0.68
C CYS A 54 5.83 15.54 0.64
N ARG A 55 5.28 16.62 1.19
CA ARG A 55 5.66 17.15 2.52
C ARG A 55 4.73 16.69 3.64
N ASP A 56 3.64 16.00 3.28
CA ASP A 56 2.74 15.41 4.25
C ASP A 56 3.51 14.38 5.12
N PRO A 57 3.48 14.49 6.46
CA PRO A 57 4.28 13.63 7.33
C PRO A 57 3.96 12.13 7.18
N LEU A 58 2.69 11.78 6.98
CA LEU A 58 2.24 10.40 6.83
C LEU A 58 2.67 9.81 5.49
N VAL A 59 2.52 10.57 4.40
CA VAL A 59 3.00 10.14 3.08
C VAL A 59 4.53 10.04 3.08
N ARG A 60 5.23 10.95 3.76
CA ARG A 60 6.69 10.93 3.88
C ARG A 60 7.19 9.72 4.64
N SER A 61 6.55 9.34 5.75
CA SER A 61 6.95 8.13 6.49
C SER A 61 6.75 6.87 5.65
N MET A 62 5.66 6.78 4.88
CA MET A 62 5.45 5.70 3.91
C MET A 62 6.56 5.63 2.86
N ILE A 63 6.96 6.77 2.28
CA ILE A 63 8.03 6.83 1.27
C ILE A 63 9.35 6.31 1.85
N VAL A 64 9.71 6.73 3.07
CA VAL A 64 10.95 6.28 3.72
C VAL A 64 10.98 4.75 3.88
N GLU A 65 9.86 4.14 4.29
CA GLU A 65 9.75 2.69 4.40
C GLU A 65 9.87 1.99 3.04
N ILE A 66 9.23 2.54 2.00
CA ILE A 66 9.30 2.02 0.62
C ILE A 66 10.74 2.09 0.07
N GLU A 67 11.42 3.21 0.30
CA GLU A 67 12.81 3.42 -0.14
C GLU A 67 13.79 2.53 0.63
N ALA A 68 13.53 2.24 1.91
CA ALA A 68 14.31 1.31 2.71
C ALA A 68 14.06 -0.16 2.33
N PHE A 69 12.93 -0.45 1.68
CA PHE A 69 12.58 -1.78 1.22
C PHE A 69 13.26 -2.09 -0.13
N ASN A 70 14.28 -2.94 -0.09
CA ASN A 70 15.03 -3.39 -1.27
C ASN A 70 14.17 -4.31 -2.16
N LEU A 71 13.25 -3.71 -2.93
CA LEU A 71 12.47 -4.42 -3.93
C LEU A 71 13.27 -4.58 -5.22
N THR A 72 13.73 -5.80 -5.50
CA THR A 72 14.37 -6.14 -6.77
C THR A 72 13.35 -6.71 -7.74
N LEU A 73 13.30 -6.15 -8.95
CA LEU A 73 12.56 -6.75 -10.07
C LEU A 73 13.44 -7.83 -10.73
N THR A 74 12.87 -9.01 -10.94
CA THR A 74 13.56 -10.13 -11.58
C THR A 74 12.89 -10.47 -12.91
N ASP A 75 13.62 -11.13 -13.80
CA ASP A 75 13.04 -11.60 -15.06
C ASP A 75 11.89 -12.61 -14.83
N GLY A 76 10.92 -12.61 -15.73
CA GLY A 76 9.72 -13.44 -15.68
C GLY A 76 8.45 -12.73 -15.21
N ARG A 77 7.29 -13.28 -15.58
CA ARG A 77 5.99 -12.69 -15.25
C ARG A 77 5.68 -12.81 -13.76
N ASP A 78 5.18 -11.72 -13.18
CA ASP A 78 4.58 -11.72 -11.85
C ASP A 78 3.62 -12.90 -11.65
N GLU A 79 3.70 -13.52 -10.47
CA GLU A 79 2.81 -14.61 -10.06
C GLU A 79 1.88 -14.13 -8.96
N VAL A 80 0.59 -14.42 -9.13
CA VAL A 80 -0.41 -14.16 -8.10
C VAL A 80 -0.32 -15.28 -7.06
N LEU A 81 0.15 -14.93 -5.87
CA LEU A 81 0.19 -15.85 -4.73
C LEU A 81 -0.93 -15.52 -3.74
N TRP A 82 -1.65 -16.56 -3.32
CA TRP A 82 -2.65 -16.49 -2.26
C TRP A 82 -1.96 -16.48 -0.90
N LYS A 83 -2.35 -15.54 -0.03
CA LYS A 83 -1.91 -15.51 1.37
C LYS A 83 -2.58 -16.67 2.13
N ARG A 84 -1.78 -17.65 2.56
CA ARG A 84 -2.20 -18.86 3.28
C ARG A 84 -1.83 -18.82 4.78
N GLY A 85 -0.96 -17.89 5.20
CA GLY A 85 -0.66 -17.62 6.62
C GLY A 85 -0.15 -16.20 6.83
N ALA A 86 0.41 -15.90 8.00
CA ALA A 86 1.04 -14.59 8.28
C ALA A 86 2.18 -14.30 7.26
N ASP A 87 2.94 -15.33 6.90
CA ASP A 87 4.08 -15.29 5.96
C ASP A 87 4.04 -16.39 4.87
N ASP A 88 2.99 -17.23 4.82
CA ASP A 88 2.87 -18.27 3.79
C ASP A 88 2.09 -17.76 2.57
N PHE A 89 2.70 -17.84 1.39
CA PHE A 89 2.13 -17.45 0.11
C PHE A 89 2.20 -18.64 -0.86
N GLY A 90 1.12 -18.92 -1.59
CA GLY A 90 1.13 -20.04 -2.54
C GLY A 90 0.19 -19.89 -3.73
N SER A 91 0.45 -20.69 -4.76
CA SER A 91 -0.30 -20.69 -6.02
C SER A 91 -1.68 -21.34 -5.94
N LYS A 92 -2.04 -21.96 -4.81
CA LYS A 92 -3.32 -22.67 -4.60
C LYS A 92 -4.12 -22.05 -3.47
N PHE A 93 -5.40 -21.80 -3.74
CA PHE A 93 -6.40 -21.39 -2.76
C PHE A 93 -6.70 -22.54 -1.78
N VAL A 94 -6.53 -22.30 -0.48
CA VAL A 94 -6.87 -23.28 0.58
C VAL A 94 -7.92 -22.64 1.48
N SER A 95 -9.17 -23.08 1.34
CA SER A 95 -10.35 -22.48 1.97
C SER A 95 -10.32 -22.45 3.50
N SER A 96 -9.73 -23.47 4.13
CA SER A 96 -9.62 -23.57 5.60
C SER A 96 -8.64 -22.54 6.20
N ALA A 97 -7.59 -22.16 5.45
CA ALA A 97 -6.61 -21.17 5.88
C ALA A 97 -7.19 -19.74 5.80
N THR A 98 -8.01 -19.46 4.79
CA THR A 98 -8.68 -18.15 4.60
C THR A 98 -9.65 -17.84 5.74
N TRP A 99 -10.40 -18.83 6.23
CA TRP A 99 -11.38 -18.63 7.31
C TRP A 99 -10.73 -18.24 8.64
N ASN A 100 -9.57 -18.83 8.97
CA ASN A 100 -8.83 -18.48 10.18
C ASN A 100 -8.15 -17.11 10.09
N GLN A 101 -7.78 -16.64 8.90
CA GLN A 101 -7.20 -15.31 8.69
C GLN A 101 -8.20 -14.15 8.85
N ILE A 102 -9.47 -14.36 8.49
CA ILE A 102 -10.51 -13.32 8.66
C ILE A 102 -10.76 -13.05 10.16
N ARG A 103 -10.49 -14.03 11.03
CA ARG A 103 -10.80 -13.97 12.46
C ARG A 103 -9.62 -13.61 13.36
N GLN A 104 -8.38 -13.61 12.87
CA GLN A 104 -7.26 -13.11 13.66
C GLN A 104 -7.21 -11.58 13.52
N PRO A 105 -7.15 -10.83 14.65
CA PRO A 105 -6.94 -9.40 14.59
C PRO A 105 -5.62 -9.16 13.84
N LYS A 106 -5.66 -8.33 12.79
CA LYS A 106 -4.48 -7.86 12.04
C LYS A 106 -3.36 -7.61 13.05
N ASP A 107 -2.23 -8.29 12.87
CA ASP A 107 -1.04 -8.09 13.70
C ASP A 107 -0.75 -6.60 13.84
N ARG A 108 -0.39 -6.23 15.06
CA ARG A 108 -0.16 -4.84 15.46
C ARG A 108 1.17 -4.38 14.85
N VAL A 109 1.14 -4.10 13.55
CA VAL A 109 2.23 -3.45 12.82
C VAL A 109 2.66 -2.22 13.60
N ALA A 110 3.97 -2.04 13.78
CA ALA A 110 4.54 -1.05 14.71
C ALA A 110 4.03 0.39 14.46
N TRP A 111 3.67 0.71 13.21
CA TRP A 111 3.08 1.99 12.83
C TRP A 111 1.65 2.21 13.29
N SER A 112 0.90 1.18 13.70
CA SER A 112 -0.46 1.35 14.25
C SER A 112 -0.48 2.19 15.54
N LYS A 113 0.65 2.30 16.24
CA LYS A 113 0.84 3.23 17.38
C LYS A 113 1.12 4.68 16.95
N LEU A 114 1.63 4.90 15.73
CA LEU A 114 2.01 6.22 15.20
C LEU A 114 0.82 7.00 14.61
N ILE A 115 -0.36 6.38 14.43
CA ILE A 115 -1.53 7.08 13.89
C ILE A 115 -2.22 7.97 14.95
N TRP A 116 -1.79 7.93 16.22
CA TRP A 116 -2.23 8.87 17.23
C TRP A 116 -1.40 10.15 17.20
N PHE A 117 -1.44 10.87 16.07
CA PHE A 117 -1.06 12.28 16.07
C PHE A 117 -2.32 13.14 16.22
N SER A 118 -2.53 13.63 17.44
CA SER A 118 -3.29 14.85 17.67
C SER A 118 -2.44 16.02 17.18
N GLN A 119 -2.73 16.57 16.00
CA GLN A 119 -2.24 17.89 15.62
C GLN A 119 -3.40 18.83 15.35
N ARG A 120 -3.61 19.70 16.34
CA ARG A 120 -4.23 21.01 16.19
C ARG A 120 -3.34 21.83 15.25
N GLY A 121 -3.91 22.43 14.20
CA GLY A 121 -3.15 23.35 13.36
C GLY A 121 -3.74 23.66 11.98
N SER A 122 -4.99 24.10 11.95
CA SER A 122 -5.52 25.16 11.07
C SER A 122 -5.41 25.09 9.54
N LEU A 123 -6.61 24.93 8.96
CA LEU A 123 -7.18 25.66 7.82
C LEU A 123 -6.71 25.33 6.40
N LEU A 124 -7.41 24.34 5.81
CA LEU A 124 -8.15 24.55 4.57
C LEU A 124 -9.46 23.74 4.65
N CYS A 125 -10.55 24.44 5.03
CA CYS A 125 -11.91 24.06 4.62
C CYS A 125 -11.95 24.14 3.07
N ILE A 126 -12.81 23.47 2.29
CA ILE A 126 -14.27 23.41 2.33
C ILE A 126 -14.74 22.27 1.36
N HIS A 127 -15.84 21.60 1.74
CA HIS A 127 -16.83 20.85 0.94
C HIS A 127 -16.42 19.63 0.08
N TYR A 128 -16.89 18.43 0.45
CA TYR A 128 -18.20 17.92 -0.01
C TYR A 128 -18.53 16.62 0.73
N LEU A 129 -19.41 16.73 1.72
CA LEU A 129 -20.24 15.64 2.19
C LEU A 129 -21.63 15.96 1.62
N ALA A 130 -22.01 15.27 0.55
CA ALA A 130 -23.41 15.19 0.15
C ALA A 130 -23.58 13.84 -0.55
N CYS A 131 -24.16 12.89 0.19
CA CYS A 131 -24.83 11.73 -0.38
C CYS A 131 -25.84 12.23 -1.42
N HIS A 132 -25.71 11.78 -2.67
CA HIS A 132 -26.86 11.69 -3.57
C HIS A 132 -27.37 10.26 -3.50
N SER A 133 -28.46 10.07 -2.77
CA SER A 133 -29.36 8.94 -2.87
C SER A 133 -30.76 9.53 -2.67
N GLY A 134 -31.58 9.46 -3.72
CA GLY A 134 -32.89 10.09 -3.82
C GLY A 134 -33.04 10.79 -5.16
#